data_AF-A0A0B2VFB7-F1
#
_entry.id   AF-A0A0B2VFB7-F1
#
_cell.length_a   1.000
_cell.length_b   1.000
_cell.length_c   1.000
_cell.angle_alpha   90.00
_cell.angle_beta   90.00
_cell.angle_gamma   90.00
#
_symmetry.space_group_name_H-M   'P 1'
#
loop_
_entity.id
_entity.type
_entity.pdbx_description
1 polymer ?
#
loop_
_entity_poly.entity_id
_entity_poly.type
_entity_poly.pdbx_seq_one_letter_code
_entity_poly.pdbx_strand_id
1 'polypeptide(L)'
;MPLSVFAYVVYGSSMHSSVIDSIQTPWIRYTADLAIALHCLLALLITINPINQQIENIFNVPHVFCLKRVIVRTVDLAVVLFVAVSIPDFTPIMNLFGSTTIPLSCITLPTVFNLWLNAATFDEKANEWIKPTIKQVWTRTSKLKIGWTVFINVVTVVCAVVGCYMAITDFAFATFTPPCYVRPFLNKDYSEGIGKEINCCGRYRNILAHGNISTCYNPLQPSTNLYDSSQFVY
;
A
#
# COMPACT_ATOMS: atom_id res chain seq x y z
N MET A 1 9.68 4.37 8.27
CA MET A 1 9.87 4.00 9.70
C MET A 1 10.31 5.15 10.60
N PRO A 2 11.26 6.04 10.25
CA PRO A 2 11.61 7.15 11.17
C PRO A 2 10.47 8.17 11.34
N LEU A 3 9.75 8.49 10.25
CA LEU A 3 8.62 9.42 10.27
C LEU A 3 7.44 8.92 11.13
N SER A 4 7.09 7.63 11.02
CA SER A 4 5.99 7.02 11.77
C SER A 4 6.31 6.94 13.27
N VAL A 5 7.55 6.61 13.63
CA VAL A 5 8.01 6.63 15.03
C VAL A 5 7.94 8.05 15.58
N PHE A 6 8.44 9.05 14.85
CA PHE A 6 8.38 10.44 15.29
C PHE A 6 6.94 10.94 15.42
N ALA A 7 6.07 10.65 14.45
CA ALA A 7 4.65 10.98 14.50
C ALA A 7 3.95 10.32 15.70
N TYR A 8 4.23 9.05 15.98
CA TYR A 8 3.68 8.36 17.14
C TYR A 8 4.19 8.94 18.47
N VAL A 9 5.47 9.35 18.55
CA VAL A 9 6.01 10.00 19.76
C VAL A 9 5.31 11.34 20.02
N VAL A 10 4.99 12.09 18.98
CA VAL A 10 4.35 13.42 19.10
C VAL A 10 2.83 13.33 19.31
N TYR A 11 2.14 12.52 18.51
CA TYR A 11 0.67 12.44 18.49
C TYR A 11 0.11 11.29 19.34
N GLY A 12 0.92 10.29 19.71
CA GLY A 12 0.53 9.16 20.55
C GLY A 12 -0.70 8.41 20.02
N SER A 13 -1.63 8.09 20.93
CA SER A 13 -2.90 7.39 20.61
C SER A 13 -3.92 8.25 19.86
N SER A 14 -3.57 9.48 19.48
CA SER A 14 -4.42 10.41 18.72
C SER A 14 -4.16 10.35 17.21
N MET A 15 -3.20 9.53 16.77
CA MET A 15 -2.84 9.37 15.37
C MET A 15 -3.92 8.58 14.60
N HIS A 16 -4.41 9.15 13.50
CA HIS A 16 -5.27 8.47 12.53
C HIS A 16 -4.45 7.59 11.58
N SER A 17 -5.14 6.76 10.78
CA SER A 17 -4.52 5.95 9.71
C SER A 17 -3.66 6.79 8.76
N SER A 18 -4.02 8.06 8.59
CA SER A 18 -3.24 9.07 7.89
C SER A 18 -2.65 10.09 8.87
N VAL A 19 -1.32 10.28 8.81
CA VAL A 19 -0.61 11.26 9.66
C VAL A 19 -1.10 12.69 9.41
N ILE A 20 -1.52 13.01 8.18
CA ILE A 20 -1.94 14.35 7.78
C ILE A 20 -3.27 14.75 8.45
N ASP A 21 -4.18 13.81 8.63
CA ASP A 21 -5.44 14.04 9.33
C ASP A 21 -5.26 14.27 10.83
N SER A 22 -4.07 13.94 11.35
CA SER A 22 -3.70 14.21 12.75
C SER A 22 -3.12 15.62 12.95
N ILE A 23 -2.81 16.35 11.86
CA ILE A 23 -2.23 17.70 11.91
C ILE A 23 -3.34 18.73 12.12
N GLN A 24 -3.27 19.47 13.22
CA GLN A 24 -4.29 20.46 13.61
C GLN A 24 -4.15 21.81 12.90
N THR A 25 -2.97 22.14 12.40
CA THR A 25 -2.70 23.43 11.75
C THR A 25 -3.24 23.43 10.31
N PRO A 26 -4.31 24.20 10.00
CA PRO A 26 -5.05 24.06 8.74
C PRO A 26 -4.20 24.39 7.51
N TRP A 27 -3.33 25.41 7.58
CA TRP A 27 -2.45 25.79 6.46
C TRP A 27 -1.44 24.71 6.05
N ILE A 28 -0.92 23.94 7.00
CA ILE A 28 0.06 22.87 6.81
C ILE A 28 -0.66 21.65 6.28
N ARG A 29 -1.87 21.36 6.81
CA ARG A 29 -2.73 20.29 6.30
C ARG A 29 -3.06 20.51 4.82
N TYR A 30 -3.61 21.67 4.45
CA TYR A 30 -3.94 21.97 3.06
C TYR A 30 -2.73 21.95 2.12
N THR A 31 -1.57 22.43 2.58
CA THR A 31 -0.33 22.39 1.79
C THR A 31 0.15 20.95 1.59
N ALA A 32 0.11 20.12 2.63
CA ALA A 32 0.49 18.70 2.55
C ALA A 32 -0.46 17.92 1.64
N ASP A 33 -1.77 18.14 1.78
CA ASP A 33 -2.80 17.51 0.95
C ASP A 33 -2.60 17.88 -0.53
N LEU A 34 -2.36 19.15 -0.83
CA LEU A 34 -2.07 19.61 -2.21
C LEU A 34 -0.77 19.00 -2.75
N ALA A 35 0.29 18.94 -1.93
CA ALA A 35 1.57 18.38 -2.33
C ALA A 35 1.48 16.88 -2.63
N ILE A 36 0.74 16.12 -1.82
CA ILE A 36 0.49 14.69 -2.08
C ILE A 36 -0.40 14.51 -3.30
N ALA A 37 -1.46 15.31 -3.46
CA ALA A 37 -2.31 15.25 -4.64
C ALA A 37 -1.50 15.48 -5.93
N LEU A 38 -0.64 16.50 -5.94
CA LEU A 38 0.25 16.78 -7.06
C LEU A 38 1.27 15.64 -7.28
N HIS A 39 1.93 15.17 -6.22
CA HIS A 39 2.87 14.06 -6.30
C HIS A 39 2.21 12.81 -6.91
N CYS A 40 1.05 12.41 -6.40
CA CYS A 40 0.30 11.25 -6.87
C CYS A 40 -0.17 11.42 -8.32
N LEU A 41 -0.60 12.62 -8.72
CA LEU A 41 -0.99 12.89 -10.10
C LEU A 41 0.19 12.76 -11.06
N LEU A 42 1.35 13.36 -10.75
CA LEU A 42 2.55 13.22 -11.57
C LEU A 42 3.05 11.77 -11.61
N ALA A 43 3.04 11.09 -10.46
CA ALA A 43 3.44 9.69 -10.36
C ALA A 43 2.54 8.81 -11.23
N LEU A 44 1.21 8.97 -11.16
CA LEU A 44 0.25 8.22 -11.96
C LEU A 44 0.52 8.39 -13.46
N LEU A 45 0.75 9.62 -13.92
CA LEU A 45 1.05 9.90 -15.33
C LEU A 45 2.34 9.20 -15.82
N ILE A 46 3.36 9.15 -14.98
CA ILE A 46 4.62 8.47 -15.30
C ILE A 46 4.45 6.95 -15.28
N THR A 47 3.76 6.41 -14.27
CA THR A 47 3.61 4.96 -14.10
C THR A 47 2.63 4.32 -15.09
N ILE A 48 1.61 5.06 -15.54
CA ILE A 48 0.61 4.53 -16.48
C ILE A 48 1.17 4.38 -17.90
N ASN A 49 2.21 5.12 -18.25
CA ASN A 49 2.79 5.06 -19.60
C ASN A 49 3.39 3.67 -19.95
N PRO A 50 4.26 3.05 -19.13
CA PRO A 50 4.75 1.69 -19.39
C PRO A 50 3.63 0.64 -19.29
N ILE A 51 2.63 0.84 -18.42
CA ILE A 51 1.46 -0.06 -18.32
C ILE A 51 0.69 -0.06 -19.65
N ASN A 52 0.41 1.12 -20.19
CA ASN A 52 -0.22 1.27 -21.50
C ASN A 52 0.59 0.61 -22.62
N GLN A 53 1.92 0.72 -22.60
CA GLN A 53 2.78 0.06 -23.59
C GLN A 53 2.75 -1.47 -23.47
N GLN A 54 2.70 -2.02 -22.25
CA GLN A 54 2.54 -3.45 -22.05
C GLN A 54 1.19 -3.93 -22.57
N ILE A 55 0.10 -3.24 -22.23
CA ILE A 55 -1.26 -3.58 -22.70
C ILE A 55 -1.34 -3.46 -24.23
N GLU A 56 -0.78 -2.40 -24.83
CA GLU A 56 -0.68 -2.25 -26.29
C GLU A 56 0.03 -3.45 -26.95
N ASN A 57 1.08 -3.99 -26.32
CA ASN A 57 1.80 -5.17 -26.79
C ASN A 57 0.97 -6.46 -26.65
N ILE A 58 0.28 -6.68 -25.52
CA ILE A 58 -0.64 -7.82 -25.34
C ILE A 58 -1.73 -7.81 -26.42
N PHE A 59 -2.29 -6.64 -26.73
CA PHE A 59 -3.35 -6.50 -27.74
C PHE A 59 -2.83 -6.34 -29.18
N ASN A 60 -1.52 -6.50 -29.41
CA ASN A 60 -0.84 -6.32 -30.70
C ASN A 60 -1.32 -5.06 -31.43
N VAL A 61 -1.29 -3.92 -30.73
CA VAL A 61 -1.68 -2.62 -31.31
C VAL A 61 -0.50 -2.10 -32.14
N PRO A 62 -0.69 -1.79 -33.43
CA PRO A 62 0.38 -1.21 -34.23
C PRO A 62 0.81 0.15 -33.64
N HIS A 63 2.12 0.41 -33.60
CA HIS A 63 2.70 1.63 -33.00
C HIS A 63 2.44 2.93 -33.79
N VAL A 64 1.58 2.89 -34.80
CA VAL A 64 1.09 4.06 -35.54
C VAL A 64 -0.11 4.69 -34.83
N PHE A 65 -0.39 5.96 -35.09
CA PHE A 65 -1.57 6.63 -34.54
C PHE A 65 -2.85 5.98 -35.09
N CYS A 66 -3.48 5.14 -34.26
CA CYS A 66 -4.73 4.46 -34.58
C CYS A 66 -5.78 4.75 -33.49
N LEU A 67 -7.06 4.79 -33.88
CA LEU A 67 -8.18 4.86 -32.94
C LEU A 67 -8.14 3.72 -31.90
N LYS A 68 -7.66 2.53 -32.29
CA LYS A 68 -7.42 1.39 -31.39
C LYS A 68 -6.54 1.77 -30.19
N ARG A 69 -5.53 2.62 -30.39
CA ARG A 69 -4.61 3.07 -29.33
C ARG A 69 -5.29 4.00 -28.33
N VAL A 70 -6.12 4.93 -28.83
CA VAL A 70 -6.89 5.85 -27.98
C VAL A 70 -7.87 5.07 -27.12
N ILE A 71 -8.58 4.10 -27.72
CA ILE A 71 -9.53 3.26 -26.99
C ILE A 71 -8.83 2.46 -25.89
N VAL A 72 -7.71 1.81 -26.19
CA VAL A 72 -6.97 1.00 -25.20
C VAL A 72 -6.52 1.84 -24.00
N ARG A 73 -5.96 3.04 -24.24
CA ARG A 73 -5.51 3.94 -23.16
C ARG A 73 -6.66 4.50 -22.32
N THR A 74 -7.78 4.85 -22.96
CA THR A 74 -8.97 5.32 -22.25
C THR A 74 -9.59 4.23 -21.41
N VAL A 75 -9.64 2.98 -21.92
CA VAL A 75 -10.15 1.83 -21.16
C VAL A 75 -9.25 1.51 -19.98
N ASP A 76 -7.93 1.50 -20.17
CA ASP A 76 -6.96 1.27 -19.08
C ASP A 76 -7.14 2.29 -17.94
N LEU A 77 -7.15 3.59 -18.28
CA LEU A 77 -7.36 4.64 -17.28
C LEU A 77 -8.75 4.57 -16.63
N ALA A 78 -9.79 4.18 -17.38
CA ALA A 78 -11.14 3.99 -16.85
C ALA A 78 -11.20 2.82 -15.86
N VAL A 79 -10.49 1.71 -16.13
CA VAL A 79 -10.39 0.56 -15.21
C VAL A 79 -9.66 0.96 -13.94
N VAL A 80 -8.53 1.68 -14.04
CA VAL A 80 -7.80 2.19 -12.87
C VAL A 80 -8.68 3.11 -12.03
N LEU A 81 -9.40 4.03 -12.68
CA LEU A 81 -10.35 4.92 -12.00
C LEU A 81 -11.49 4.15 -11.32
N PHE A 82 -12.03 3.13 -11.99
CA PHE A 82 -13.09 2.29 -11.43
C PHE A 82 -12.63 1.58 -10.15
N VAL A 83 -11.43 1.00 -10.16
CA VAL A 83 -10.84 0.36 -8.98
C VAL A 83 -10.60 1.39 -7.86
N ALA A 84 -10.07 2.57 -8.20
CA ALA A 84 -9.81 3.63 -7.23
C ALA A 84 -11.09 4.16 -6.54
N VAL A 85 -12.22 4.22 -7.25
CA VAL A 85 -13.50 4.67 -6.66
C VAL A 85 -14.21 3.52 -5.91
N SER A 86 -13.99 2.27 -6.31
CA SER A 86 -14.65 1.11 -5.71
C SER A 86 -14.11 0.75 -4.33
N ILE A 87 -12.86 1.11 -4.03
CA ILE A 87 -12.17 0.71 -2.81
C ILE A 87 -12.04 1.94 -1.90
N PRO A 88 -12.84 2.05 -0.84
CA PRO A 88 -12.81 3.21 0.06
C PRO A 88 -11.53 3.27 0.91
N ASP A 89 -10.97 2.10 1.25
CA ASP A 89 -9.78 1.97 2.11
C ASP A 89 -8.61 1.32 1.36
N PHE A 90 -7.58 2.12 1.04
CA PHE A 90 -6.39 1.65 0.33
C PHE A 90 -5.38 0.92 1.22
N THR A 91 -5.46 1.08 2.55
CA THR A 91 -4.46 0.59 3.51
C THR A 91 -4.34 -0.95 3.53
N PRO A 92 -5.43 -1.73 3.67
CA PRO A 92 -5.31 -3.20 3.68
C PRO A 92 -4.77 -3.75 2.36
N ILE A 93 -5.15 -3.14 1.24
CA ILE A 93 -4.70 -3.53 -0.10
C ILE A 93 -3.22 -3.21 -0.31
N MET A 94 -2.78 -2.03 0.12
CA MET A 94 -1.36 -1.66 0.08
C MET A 94 -0.52 -2.60 0.95
N ASN A 95 -1.02 -3.00 2.12
CA ASN A 95 -0.35 -3.98 2.99
C ASN A 95 -0.31 -5.38 2.34
N LEU A 96 -1.36 -5.78 1.63
CA LEU A 96 -1.41 -7.05 0.91
C LEU A 96 -0.39 -7.09 -0.24
N PHE A 97 -0.38 -6.09 -1.12
CA PHE A 97 0.61 -6.01 -2.21
C PHE A 97 2.04 -5.79 -1.67
N GLY A 98 2.16 -5.04 -0.58
CA GLY A 98 3.42 -4.75 0.10
C GLY A 98 4.05 -5.96 0.78
N SER A 99 3.23 -6.91 1.27
CA SER A 99 3.73 -8.15 1.88
C SER A 99 3.98 -9.26 0.87
N THR A 100 3.30 -9.25 -0.28
CA THR A 100 3.40 -10.32 -1.29
C THR A 100 4.41 -9.99 -2.39
N THR A 101 4.20 -8.88 -3.11
CA THR A 101 4.95 -8.54 -4.33
C THR A 101 6.30 -7.92 -4.01
N ILE A 102 6.38 -7.04 -3.01
CA ILE A 102 7.63 -6.33 -2.68
C ILE A 102 8.71 -7.30 -2.20
N PRO A 103 8.46 -8.23 -1.24
CA PRO A 103 9.52 -9.10 -0.76
C PRO A 103 9.97 -10.10 -1.84
N LEU A 104 9.04 -10.56 -2.68
CA LEU A 104 9.36 -11.43 -3.81
C LEU A 104 10.25 -10.73 -4.84
N SER A 105 9.94 -9.48 -5.19
CA SER A 105 10.68 -8.72 -6.21
C SER A 105 11.97 -8.10 -5.69
N CYS A 106 12.01 -7.61 -4.45
CA CYS A 106 13.16 -6.90 -3.88
C CYS A 106 14.14 -7.81 -3.13
N ILE A 107 13.72 -8.99 -2.67
CA ILE A 107 14.59 -9.91 -1.93
C ILE A 107 14.76 -11.21 -2.69
N THR A 108 13.68 -11.92 -3.01
CA THR A 108 13.78 -13.26 -3.62
C THR A 108 14.39 -13.21 -5.02
N LEU A 109 13.87 -12.37 -5.90
CA LEU A 109 14.35 -12.26 -7.28
C LEU A 109 15.85 -11.87 -7.37
N PRO A 110 16.35 -10.80 -6.73
CA PRO A 110 17.76 -10.44 -6.81
C PRO A 110 18.67 -11.45 -6.11
N THR A 111 18.24 -12.06 -5.01
CA THR A 111 19.08 -13.07 -4.33
C THR A 111 19.19 -14.36 -5.13
N VAL A 112 18.11 -14.79 -5.79
CA VAL A 112 18.13 -15.92 -6.71
C VAL A 112 18.98 -15.59 -7.93
N PHE A 113 18.76 -14.46 -8.60
CA PHE A 113 19.56 -14.09 -9.77
C PHE A 113 21.05 -13.94 -9.45
N ASN A 114 21.39 -13.35 -8.30
CA ASN A 114 22.78 -13.28 -7.84
C ASN A 114 23.40 -14.68 -7.65
N LEU A 115 22.64 -15.66 -7.13
CA LEU A 115 23.13 -17.03 -7.00
C LEU A 115 23.36 -17.70 -8.36
N TRP A 116 22.43 -17.50 -9.30
CA TRP A 116 22.53 -18.05 -10.66
C TRP A 116 23.68 -17.41 -11.45
N LEU A 117 23.89 -16.09 -11.33
CA LEU A 117 25.00 -15.39 -11.98
C LEU A 117 26.36 -15.81 -11.42
N ASN A 118 26.50 -16.00 -10.11
CA ASN A 118 27.76 -16.46 -9.50
C ASN A 118 28.11 -17.92 -9.85
N ALA A 119 27.12 -18.73 -10.21
CA ALA A 119 27.31 -20.12 -10.63
C ALA A 119 27.46 -20.28 -12.15
N ALA A 120 27.19 -19.22 -12.92
CA ALA A 120 27.31 -19.23 -14.37
C ALA A 120 28.77 -19.37 -14.78
N THR A 121 29.04 -20.24 -15.75
CA THR A 121 30.38 -20.45 -16.29
C THR A 121 30.39 -20.04 -17.75
N PHE A 122 31.43 -19.30 -18.14
CA PHE A 122 31.68 -18.93 -19.52
C PHE A 122 32.29 -20.12 -20.25
N ASP A 123 31.70 -20.53 -21.37
CA ASP A 123 32.28 -21.55 -22.24
C ASP A 123 33.02 -20.88 -23.39
N GLU A 124 34.34 -20.95 -23.35
CA GLU A 124 35.24 -20.36 -24.34
C GLU A 124 35.03 -20.96 -25.74
N LYS A 125 34.47 -22.18 -25.85
CA LYS A 125 34.22 -22.84 -27.14
C LYS A 125 32.92 -22.39 -27.82
N ALA A 126 31.94 -21.95 -27.04
CA ALA A 126 30.65 -21.48 -27.53
C ALA A 126 30.53 -19.94 -27.51
N ASN A 127 31.46 -19.24 -26.85
CA ASN A 127 31.45 -17.79 -26.63
C ASN A 127 30.14 -17.28 -25.97
N GLU A 128 29.52 -18.14 -25.15
CA GLU A 128 28.22 -17.91 -24.52
C GLU A 128 28.26 -18.30 -23.03
N TRP A 129 27.43 -17.62 -22.24
CA TRP A 129 27.25 -17.94 -20.82
C TRP A 129 26.29 -19.11 -20.65
N ILE A 130 26.78 -20.25 -20.18
CA ILE A 130 25.94 -21.42 -19.94
C ILE A 130 25.11 -21.20 -18.68
N LYS A 131 23.78 -21.20 -18.83
CA LYS A 131 22.84 -21.16 -17.70
C LYS A 131 23.04 -22.40 -16.83
N PRO A 132 23.51 -22.27 -15.57
CA PRO A 132 23.85 -23.43 -14.74
C PRO A 132 22.59 -24.17 -14.28
N THR A 133 22.62 -25.50 -14.24
CA THR A 133 21.49 -26.27 -13.65
C THR A 133 21.50 -26.12 -12.11
N ILE A 134 20.34 -26.25 -11.44
CA ILE A 134 20.21 -26.16 -9.96
C ILE A 134 21.25 -27.04 -9.23
N LYS A 135 21.50 -28.25 -9.75
CA LYS A 135 22.51 -29.17 -9.22
C LYS A 135 23.95 -28.63 -9.35
N GLN A 136 24.25 -27.94 -10.45
CA GLN A 136 25.55 -27.30 -10.68
C GLN A 136 25.72 -26.06 -9.79
N VAL A 137 24.65 -25.29 -9.56
CA VAL A 137 24.65 -24.16 -8.60
C VAL A 137 25.00 -24.65 -7.19
N TRP A 138 24.34 -25.71 -6.73
CA TRP A 138 24.59 -26.26 -5.39
C TRP A 138 26.01 -26.82 -5.21
N THR A 139 26.58 -27.37 -6.27
CA THR A 139 27.90 -28.01 -6.21
C THR A 139 29.04 -26.98 -6.34
N ARG A 140 28.84 -25.92 -7.12
CA ARG A 140 29.88 -24.93 -7.45
C ARG A 140 29.94 -23.75 -6.48
N THR A 141 28.84 -23.38 -5.84
CA THR A 141 28.81 -22.24 -4.91
C THR A 141 29.18 -22.65 -3.49
N SER A 142 29.89 -21.78 -2.76
CA SER A 142 30.26 -22.02 -1.36
C SER A 142 29.02 -22.26 -0.48
N LYS A 143 29.04 -23.32 0.33
CA LYS A 143 27.92 -23.72 1.21
C LYS A 143 27.47 -22.61 2.16
N LEU A 144 28.39 -21.76 2.61
CA LEU A 144 28.09 -20.63 3.50
C LEU A 144 27.26 -19.54 2.81
N LYS A 145 27.57 -19.19 1.55
CA LYS A 145 26.78 -18.21 0.77
C LYS A 145 25.38 -18.75 0.43
N ILE A 146 25.28 -20.01 0.01
CA ILE A 146 23.97 -20.65 -0.25
C ILE A 146 23.14 -20.67 1.04
N GLY A 147 23.74 -21.10 2.16
CA GLY A 147 23.05 -21.16 3.46
C GLY A 147 22.50 -19.80 3.87
N TRP A 148 23.28 -18.73 3.74
CA TRP A 148 22.84 -17.37 4.05
C TRP A 148 21.70 -16.88 3.13
N THR A 149 21.80 -17.13 1.83
CA THR A 149 20.77 -16.76 0.85
C THR A 149 19.45 -17.51 1.09
N VAL A 150 19.52 -18.81 1.41
CA VAL A 150 18.33 -19.62 1.74
C VAL A 150 17.72 -19.13 3.05
N PHE A 151 18.53 -18.85 4.07
CA PHE A 151 18.06 -18.33 5.35
C PHE A 151 17.28 -17.02 5.18
N ILE A 152 17.84 -16.04 4.45
CA ILE A 152 17.17 -14.77 4.18
C ILE A 152 15.84 -15.00 3.45
N ASN A 153 15.82 -15.84 2.41
CA ASN A 153 14.58 -16.11 1.67
C ASN A 153 13.51 -16.77 2.53
N VAL A 154 13.88 -17.72 3.39
CA VAL A 154 12.93 -18.37 4.31
C VAL A 154 12.35 -17.36 5.28
N VAL A 155 13.19 -16.52 5.91
CA VAL A 155 12.71 -15.46 6.80
C VAL A 155 11.79 -14.49 6.06
N THR A 156 12.15 -14.09 4.84
CA THR A 156 11.31 -13.22 4.01
C THR A 156 9.95 -13.83 3.70
N VAL A 157 9.89 -15.10 3.33
CA VAL A 157 8.61 -15.80 3.06
C VAL A 157 7.76 -15.88 4.32
N VAL A 158 8.35 -16.19 5.48
CA VAL A 158 7.61 -16.21 6.76
C VAL A 158 7.04 -14.84 7.08
N CYS A 159 7.84 -13.77 7.00
CA CYS A 159 7.36 -12.40 7.23
C CYS A 159 6.27 -11.99 6.22
N ALA A 160 6.41 -12.37 4.95
CA ALA A 160 5.42 -12.12 3.91
C ALA A 160 4.08 -12.82 4.21
N VAL A 161 4.12 -14.08 4.64
CA VAL A 161 2.91 -14.84 5.00
C VAL A 161 2.20 -14.23 6.21
N VAL A 162 2.95 -13.85 7.24
CA VAL A 162 2.37 -13.18 8.42
C VAL A 162 1.75 -11.83 8.03
N GLY A 163 2.44 -11.02 7.24
CA GLY A 163 1.91 -9.73 6.77
C GLY A 163 0.66 -9.89 5.88
N CYS A 164 0.66 -10.91 5.02
CA CYS A 164 -0.49 -11.25 4.18
C CYS A 164 -1.70 -11.67 5.02
N TYR A 165 -1.47 -12.51 6.05
CA TYR A 165 -2.53 -12.93 6.97
C TYR A 165 -3.18 -11.73 7.67
N MET A 166 -2.38 -10.81 8.22
CA MET A 166 -2.89 -9.59 8.87
C MET A 166 -3.68 -8.71 7.89
N ALA A 167 -3.18 -8.52 6.68
CA ALA A 167 -3.88 -7.72 5.66
C ALA A 167 -5.22 -8.35 5.26
N ILE A 168 -5.30 -9.69 5.17
CA ILE A 168 -6.54 -10.40 4.82
C ILE A 168 -7.55 -10.30 5.97
N THR A 169 -7.11 -10.43 7.23
CA THR A 169 -8.04 -10.28 8.36
C THR A 169 -8.61 -8.86 8.42
N ASP A 170 -7.79 -7.85 8.17
CA ASP A 170 -8.25 -6.46 8.12
C ASP A 170 -9.24 -6.21 6.98
N PHE A 171 -9.04 -6.87 5.83
CA PHE A 171 -9.96 -6.78 4.68
C PHE A 171 -11.27 -7.54 4.90
N ALA A 172 -11.23 -8.74 5.49
CA ALA A 172 -12.38 -9.62 5.63
C ALA A 172 -13.39 -9.16 6.69
N PHE A 173 -12.92 -8.48 7.74
CA PHE A 173 -13.78 -7.93 8.80
C PHE A 173 -14.15 -6.46 8.58
N ALA A 174 -13.72 -5.84 7.47
CA ALA A 174 -14.08 -4.47 7.14
C ALA A 174 -15.59 -4.36 6.87
N THR A 175 -16.29 -3.56 7.67
CA THR A 175 -17.64 -3.10 7.34
C THR A 175 -17.53 -2.19 6.12
N PHE A 176 -17.80 -2.71 4.93
CA PHE A 176 -17.71 -1.96 3.68
C PHE A 176 -18.58 -0.71 3.74
N THR A 177 -17.94 0.45 3.91
CA THR A 177 -18.58 1.74 3.69
C THR A 177 -19.02 1.79 2.23
N PRO A 178 -20.29 2.11 1.92
CA PRO A 178 -20.79 2.02 0.55
C PRO A 178 -19.96 2.91 -0.41
N PRO A 179 -19.64 2.38 -1.61
CA PRO A 179 -18.77 3.09 -2.53
C PRO A 179 -19.41 4.39 -3.02
N CYS A 180 -18.56 5.39 -3.29
CA CYS A 180 -18.98 6.79 -3.46
C CYS A 180 -20.00 7.00 -4.59
N TYR A 181 -20.00 6.16 -5.62
CA TYR A 181 -20.94 6.23 -6.76
C TYR A 181 -22.35 5.68 -6.44
N VAL A 182 -22.52 4.94 -5.34
CA VAL A 182 -23.83 4.42 -4.90
C VAL A 182 -24.48 5.34 -3.87
N ARG A 183 -23.69 6.23 -3.23
CA ARG A 183 -24.17 7.19 -2.24
C ARG A 183 -25.32 8.09 -2.73
N PRO A 184 -25.35 8.57 -3.99
CA PRO A 184 -26.49 9.34 -4.50
C PRO A 184 -27.79 8.53 -4.63
N PHE A 185 -27.70 7.20 -4.74
CA PHE A 185 -28.86 6.31 -4.89
C PHE A 185 -29.31 5.70 -3.55
N LEU A 186 -28.44 5.71 -2.54
CA LEU A 186 -28.75 5.34 -1.17
C LEU A 186 -29.31 6.56 -0.44
N ASN A 187 -30.60 6.82 -0.65
CA ASN A 187 -31.36 7.92 -0.05
C ASN A 187 -31.55 7.67 1.47
N LYS A 188 -30.48 7.82 2.25
CA LYS A 188 -30.55 7.95 3.70
C LYS A 188 -30.19 9.38 4.05
N ASP A 189 -31.16 10.07 4.66
CA ASP A 189 -30.98 11.37 5.30
C ASP A 189 -29.83 11.31 6.32
N TYR A 190 -28.62 11.57 5.85
CA TYR A 190 -27.49 11.86 6.71
C TYR A 190 -27.52 13.35 6.96
N SER A 191 -28.06 13.74 8.13
CA SER A 191 -27.82 15.07 8.66
C SER A 191 -26.32 15.31 8.67
N GLU A 192 -25.91 16.37 7.97
CA GLU A 192 -24.58 16.96 8.02
C GLU A 192 -24.12 17.12 9.47
N GLY A 193 -23.36 16.15 9.95
CA GLY A 193 -22.62 16.22 11.20
C GLY A 193 -21.35 17.04 11.00
N ILE A 194 -21.50 18.33 10.67
CA ILE A 194 -20.38 19.31 10.55
C ILE A 194 -19.65 19.52 11.91
N GLY A 195 -19.95 18.73 12.95
CA GLY A 195 -19.42 18.90 14.32
C GLY A 195 -18.72 17.69 14.95
N LYS A 196 -18.32 16.63 14.21
CA LYS A 196 -17.76 15.39 14.82
C LYS A 196 -16.35 14.97 14.40
N GLU A 197 -15.60 15.78 13.66
CA GLU A 197 -14.30 15.37 13.09
C GLU A 197 -13.05 15.91 13.79
N ILE A 198 -13.15 16.47 15.01
CA ILE A 198 -11.97 17.02 15.70
C ILE A 198 -11.59 16.11 16.86
N ASN A 199 -10.60 15.25 16.64
CA ASN A 199 -9.98 14.47 17.71
C ASN A 199 -9.03 15.36 18.53
N CYS A 200 -9.18 15.31 19.86
CA CYS A 200 -8.35 16.03 20.82
C CYS A 200 -6.87 15.59 20.73
N CYS A 201 -5.94 16.54 20.90
CA CYS A 201 -4.50 16.33 20.75
C CYS A 201 -3.82 15.80 22.01
N GLY A 202 -2.56 15.37 21.87
CA GLY A 202 -1.71 14.90 22.97
C GLY A 202 -1.66 13.38 23.08
N ARG A 203 -0.62 12.87 23.75
CA ARG A 203 -0.40 11.43 23.98
C ARG A 203 -1.60 10.72 24.64
N TYR A 204 -2.46 11.49 25.32
CA TYR A 204 -3.66 11.03 26.00
C TYR A 204 -4.94 11.79 25.57
N ARG A 205 -4.96 12.44 24.40
CA ARG A 205 -6.12 13.19 23.87
C ARG A 205 -6.62 14.30 24.82
N ASN A 206 -5.70 15.03 25.45
CA ASN A 206 -5.98 16.01 26.51
C ASN A 206 -5.67 17.48 26.14
N ILE A 207 -5.31 17.78 24.89
CA ILE A 207 -4.87 19.10 24.43
C ILE A 207 -5.77 19.61 23.30
N LEU A 208 -6.27 20.84 23.41
CA LEU A 208 -7.11 21.50 22.40
C LEU A 208 -6.45 22.82 21.95
N ALA A 209 -6.36 23.07 20.64
CA ALA A 209 -5.82 24.32 20.08
C ALA A 209 -6.90 25.38 19.79
N HIS A 210 -8.19 25.00 19.77
CA HIS A 210 -9.32 25.91 19.60
C HIS A 210 -10.47 25.47 20.52
N GLY A 211 -10.86 26.34 21.45
CA GLY A 211 -11.68 25.99 22.60
C GLY A 211 -13.15 25.73 22.28
N ASN A 212 -13.56 24.46 22.33
CA ASN A 212 -14.75 24.00 23.08
C ASN A 212 -14.67 22.49 23.33
N ILE A 213 -15.04 22.02 24.52
CA ILE A 213 -14.88 20.63 24.99
C ILE A 213 -16.02 19.71 24.49
N SER A 214 -17.10 20.28 23.97
CA SER A 214 -18.32 19.56 23.55
C SER A 214 -18.24 18.93 22.15
N THR A 215 -17.17 19.17 21.38
CA THR A 215 -17.00 18.69 20.00
C THR A 215 -15.90 17.63 19.83
N CYS A 216 -15.23 17.21 20.92
CA CYS A 216 -14.27 16.12 20.87
C CYS A 216 -14.95 14.75 21.02
N TYR A 217 -14.57 13.80 20.17
CA TYR A 217 -14.90 12.39 20.39
C TYR A 217 -14.13 11.86 21.59
N ASN A 218 -14.82 11.74 22.75
CA ASN A 218 -14.27 11.19 23.98
C ASN A 218 -14.74 9.74 24.15
N PRO A 219 -13.87 8.71 24.00
CA PRO A 219 -14.27 7.32 24.20
C PRO A 219 -14.56 6.98 25.69
N LEU A 220 -14.34 7.90 26.63
CA LEU A 220 -14.68 7.73 28.04
C LEU A 220 -16.08 8.24 28.42
N GLN A 221 -16.87 8.71 27.46
CA GLN A 221 -18.28 8.97 27.71
C GLN A 221 -19.06 7.71 27.30
N PRO A 222 -19.72 7.02 28.26
CA PRO A 222 -20.49 5.84 27.93
C PRO A 222 -21.66 6.28 27.05
N SER A 223 -21.57 6.03 25.75
CA SER A 223 -22.78 5.83 24.97
C SER A 223 -23.40 4.57 25.53
N THR A 224 -24.35 4.75 26.44
CA THR A 224 -25.33 3.75 26.86
C THR A 224 -26.03 3.27 25.60
N ASN A 225 -25.44 2.28 24.93
CA ASN A 225 -26.02 1.35 23.96
C ASN A 225 -24.92 0.32 23.61
N LEU A 226 -24.77 -0.61 24.54
CA LEU A 226 -24.47 -2.04 24.41
C LEU A 226 -23.92 -2.60 23.07
N TYR A 227 -22.88 -3.45 23.24
CA TYR A 227 -22.21 -4.37 22.30
C TYR A 227 -21.22 -3.70 21.32
N ASP A 228 -19.94 -4.04 21.24
CA ASP A 228 -19.19 -5.18 21.78
C ASP A 228 -17.71 -4.80 21.94
N SER A 229 -17.09 -5.41 22.94
CA SER A 229 -15.78 -5.08 23.49
C SER A 229 -14.78 -6.10 23.02
N SER A 230 -14.14 -5.90 21.87
CA SER A 230 -12.92 -6.65 21.54
C SER A 230 -12.24 -6.10 20.30
N GLN A 231 -11.25 -5.22 20.48
CA GLN A 231 -9.99 -5.22 19.72
C GLN A 231 -9.09 -4.06 20.20
N PHE A 232 -8.37 -4.33 21.29
CA PHE A 232 -7.16 -3.62 21.66
C PHE A 232 -6.11 -4.69 21.96
N VAL A 233 -5.43 -5.21 20.94
CA VAL A 233 -4.17 -5.96 21.10
C VAL A 233 -3.35 -5.83 19.81
N TYR A 234 -2.26 -5.07 19.91
CA TYR A 234 -1.07 -4.92 19.03
C TYR A 234 -1.24 -4.71 17.53
#